data_AF-A0A7W1Q646-F1
#
_entry.id   AF-A0A7W1Q646-F1
#
_cell.length_a   1.000
_cell.length_b   1.000
_cell.length_c   1.000
_cell.angle_alpha   90.00
_cell.angle_beta   90.00
_cell.angle_gamma   90.00
#
_symmetry.space_group_name_H-M   'P 1'
#
loop_
_entity.id
_entity.type
_entity.pdbx_description
1 polymer ?
#
loop_
_entity_poly.entity_id
_entity_poly.type
_entity_poly.pdbx_seq_one_letter_code
_entity_poly.pdbx_strand_id
1 'polypeptide(L)'
;AAIIGIVGFLSLYWFSGGPDFGARYWFLMIVPLAALTARGIEVAGSADTRGAGFPVGTARSLGVAAILSAMSLVTFVPWRATDKYHHYRGMRPDVRNLATQLSFGRSLVLIEGKRHPDFASAAAYETPGLAADAPVYAWARSPQIAAEATAAFPGRPVWVLAGPSITGAGYQVIRRPEAPHASVNLNR
;
A
#
# COMPACT_ATOMS: atom_id res chain seq x y z
N ALA A 1 12.03 32.60 18.58
CA ALA A 1 12.56 33.31 17.39
C ALA A 1 12.81 32.34 16.23
N ALA A 2 13.76 31.39 16.34
CA ALA A 2 14.11 30.48 15.23
C ALA A 2 12.94 29.65 14.67
N ILE A 3 12.10 29.06 15.54
CA ILE A 3 10.93 28.25 15.12
C ILE A 3 9.91 29.09 14.36
N ILE A 4 9.58 30.27 14.88
CA ILE A 4 8.67 31.21 14.23
C ILE A 4 9.25 31.65 12.88
N GLY A 5 10.56 31.87 12.81
CA GLY A 5 11.26 32.18 11.55
C GLY A 5 11.20 31.05 10.53
N ILE A 6 11.44 29.79 10.94
CA ILE A 6 11.39 28.62 10.05
C ILE A 6 9.94 28.35 9.59
N VAL A 7 8.97 28.36 10.52
CA VAL A 7 7.55 28.18 10.19
C VAL A 7 7.06 29.30 9.28
N GLY A 8 7.42 30.55 9.57
CA GLY A 8 7.11 31.70 8.73
C GLY A 8 7.73 31.57 7.33
N PHE A 9 9.00 31.18 7.23
CA PHE A 9 9.66 31.00 5.94
C PHE A 9 9.06 29.85 5.11
N LEU A 10 8.73 28.72 5.75
CA LEU A 10 8.13 27.57 5.07
C LEU A 10 6.65 27.77 4.71
N SER A 11 5.95 28.67 5.41
CA SER A 11 4.59 29.08 5.03
C SER A 11 4.54 29.74 3.65
N LEU A 12 5.65 30.32 3.17
CA LEU A 12 5.78 30.86 1.81
C LEU A 12 5.78 29.76 0.73
N TYR A 13 6.02 28.50 1.12
CA TYR A 13 5.98 27.32 0.24
C TYR A 13 4.65 26.54 0.36
N TRP A 14 3.60 27.17 0.90
CA TRP A 14 2.26 26.61 1.03
C TRP A 14 1.57 26.47 -0.33
N PHE A 15 1.82 25.35 -1.01
CA PHE A 15 1.16 25.03 -2.28
C PHE A 15 -0.11 24.20 -2.00
N SER A 16 -1.29 24.73 -2.33
CA SER A 16 -2.62 24.13 -2.09
C SER A 16 -2.93 22.87 -2.92
N GLY A 17 -1.93 22.22 -3.52
CA GLY A 17 -2.14 21.08 -4.44
C GLY A 17 -1.07 20.00 -4.39
N GLY A 18 -0.15 20.05 -3.41
CA GLY A 18 0.84 18.98 -3.19
C GLY A 18 0.22 17.76 -2.51
N PRO A 19 0.81 16.55 -2.66
CA PRO A 19 0.33 15.35 -1.97
C PRO A 19 0.21 15.59 -0.46
N ASP A 20 -0.83 15.04 0.18
CA ASP A 20 -1.14 15.24 1.61
C ASP A 20 -0.07 14.65 2.56
N PHE A 21 1.04 14.16 2.02
CA PHE A 21 2.29 13.96 2.74
C PHE A 21 3.20 15.20 2.55
N GLY A 22 2.72 16.35 3.06
CA GLY A 22 3.44 17.62 3.11
C GLY A 22 3.68 18.27 1.74
N ALA A 23 3.63 19.60 1.67
CA ALA A 23 4.32 20.29 0.57
C ALA A 23 5.77 19.74 0.54
N ARG A 24 6.31 19.46 -0.65
CA ARG A 24 7.60 18.77 -0.93
C ARG A 24 8.79 19.14 -0.01
N TYR A 25 8.70 20.25 0.71
CA TYR A 25 9.73 20.86 1.55
C TYR A 25 9.49 20.69 3.06
N TRP A 26 8.36 20.13 3.51
CA TRP A 26 8.06 19.95 4.94
C TRP A 26 8.84 18.81 5.61
N PHE A 27 9.47 17.92 4.85
CA PHE A 27 10.38 16.92 5.42
C PHE A 27 11.54 17.57 6.18
N LEU A 28 11.93 18.80 5.80
CA LEU A 28 12.94 19.57 6.54
C LEU A 28 12.47 19.97 7.94
N MET A 29 11.16 20.00 8.21
CA MET A 29 10.60 20.25 9.54
C MET A 29 10.67 19.04 10.47
N ILE A 30 10.87 17.83 9.93
CA ILE A 30 10.94 16.61 10.75
C ILE A 30 12.10 16.72 11.74
N VAL A 31 13.28 17.17 11.28
CA VAL A 31 14.48 17.29 12.13
C VAL A 31 14.28 18.27 13.30
N PRO A 32 13.89 19.55 13.10
CA PRO A 32 13.68 20.47 14.21
C PRO A 32 12.51 20.06 15.11
N LEU A 33 11.43 19.50 14.55
CA LEU A 33 10.31 19.01 15.37
C LEU A 33 10.73 17.82 16.23
N ALA A 34 11.46 16.85 15.68
CA ALA A 34 11.97 15.71 16.44
C ALA A 34 12.93 16.15 17.56
N ALA A 35 13.82 17.12 17.29
CA ALA A 35 14.71 17.68 18.29
C ALA A 35 13.94 18.39 19.42
N LEU A 36 12.89 19.15 19.08
CA LEU A 36 12.03 19.82 20.07
C LEU A 36 11.21 18.82 20.88
N THR A 37 10.69 17.76 20.25
CA THR A 37 9.98 16.69 20.95
C THR A 37 10.91 15.96 21.92
N ALA A 38 12.11 15.58 21.49
CA ALA A 38 13.11 14.95 22.35
C ALA A 38 13.45 15.86 23.55
N ARG A 39 13.71 17.14 23.28
CA ARG A 39 14.01 18.10 24.34
C ARG A 39 12.84 18.33 25.30
N GLY A 40 11.61 18.35 24.79
CA GLY A 40 10.39 18.44 25.59
C GLY A 40 10.21 17.24 26.52
N ILE A 41 10.50 16.03 26.03
CA ILE A 41 10.46 14.79 26.82
C ILE A 41 11.50 14.82 27.93
N GLU A 42 12.74 15.25 27.63
CA GLU A 42 13.81 15.41 28.63
C GLU A 42 13.41 16.41 29.72
N VAL A 43 12.90 17.58 29.34
CA VAL A 43 12.47 18.62 30.28
C VAL A 43 11.31 18.12 31.14
N ALA A 44 10.32 17.44 30.54
CA ALA A 44 9.21 16.85 31.28
C ALA A 44 9.65 15.74 32.24
N GLY A 45 10.63 14.93 31.83
CA GLY A 45 11.20 13.86 32.66
C GLY A 45 12.21 14.33 33.72
N SER A 46 12.67 15.58 33.65
CA SER A 46 13.62 16.21 34.58
C SER A 46 12.99 17.32 35.42
N ALA A 47 11.68 17.56 35.30
CA ALA A 47 10.90 18.52 36.07
C ALA A 47 10.80 18.19 37.58
N ASP A 48 11.71 17.36 38.08
CA ASP A 48 11.77 16.74 39.40
C ASP A 48 12.30 17.69 40.51
N THR A 49 12.42 18.99 40.26
CA THR A 49 13.11 19.90 41.21
C THR A 49 12.41 21.23 41.51
N ARG A 50 11.20 21.49 40.99
CA ARG A 50 10.51 22.77 41.21
C ARG A 50 9.04 22.63 41.62
N GLY A 51 8.78 21.92 42.72
CA GLY A 51 7.61 22.12 43.58
C GLY A 51 6.21 21.80 42.99
N ALA A 52 5.51 20.92 43.70
CA ALA A 52 4.06 20.64 43.56
C ALA A 52 3.62 19.88 42.29
N GLY A 53 3.94 18.58 42.23
CA GLY A 53 3.29 17.65 41.30
C GLY A 53 3.99 16.30 41.29
N PHE A 54 3.22 15.21 41.19
CA PHE A 54 3.73 13.83 41.22
C PHE A 54 4.97 13.64 40.32
N PRO A 55 6.05 13.01 40.81
CA PRO A 55 7.27 12.82 40.03
C PRO A 55 6.97 12.02 38.76
N VAL A 56 7.23 12.62 37.60
CA VAL A 56 7.17 11.96 36.30
C VAL A 56 8.60 11.68 35.89
N GLY A 57 9.15 10.54 36.30
CA GLY A 57 10.49 10.14 35.89
C GLY A 57 10.62 10.03 34.37
N THR A 58 11.83 10.19 33.84
CA THR A 58 12.13 10.15 32.39
C THR A 58 11.50 8.96 31.67
N ALA A 59 11.51 7.78 32.29
CA ALA A 59 10.88 6.58 31.74
C ALA A 59 9.36 6.73 31.52
N ARG A 60 8.66 7.43 32.43
CA ARG A 60 7.22 7.69 32.31
C ARG A 60 6.93 8.68 31.18
N SER A 61 7.74 9.74 31.03
CA SER A 61 7.62 10.70 29.93
C SER A 61 7.86 10.05 28.57
N LEU A 62 8.86 9.18 28.47
CA LEU A 62 9.10 8.36 27.26
C LEU A 62 7.94 7.41 26.98
N GLY A 63 7.41 6.75 28.01
CA GLY A 63 6.24 5.87 27.89
C GLY A 63 5.01 6.61 27.34
N VAL A 64 4.71 7.80 27.87
CA VAL A 64 3.60 8.64 27.38
C VAL A 64 3.83 9.04 25.91
N ALA A 65 5.03 9.49 25.56
CA ALA A 65 5.35 9.86 24.18
C ALA A 65 5.20 8.67 23.20
N ALA A 66 5.65 7.49 23.61
CA ALA A 66 5.50 6.26 22.83
C ALA A 66 4.02 5.88 22.66
N ILE A 67 3.21 5.96 23.72
CA ILE A 67 1.77 5.69 23.66
C ILE A 67 1.07 6.67 22.72
N LEU A 68 1.34 7.98 22.85
CA LEU A 68 0.73 8.99 21.99
C LEU A 68 1.13 8.81 20.51
N SER A 69 2.38 8.43 20.26
CA SER A 69 2.86 8.12 18.90
C SER A 69 2.17 6.88 18.34
N ALA A 70 2.02 5.82 19.14
CA ALA A 70 1.30 4.62 18.75
C ALA A 70 -0.18 4.92 18.49
N MET A 71 -0.84 5.69 19.36
CA MET A 71 -2.21 6.17 19.19
C MET A 71 -2.38 6.95 17.90
N SER A 72 -1.43 7.84 17.59
CA SER A 72 -1.43 8.58 16.32
C SER A 72 -1.37 7.64 15.12
N LEU A 73 -0.48 6.63 15.13
CA LEU A 73 -0.38 5.67 14.04
C LEU A 73 -1.68 4.86 13.84
N VAL A 74 -2.28 4.36 14.92
CA VAL A 74 -3.50 3.53 14.83
C VAL A 74 -4.77 4.31 14.55
N THR A 75 -4.80 5.62 14.81
CA THR A 75 -5.97 6.47 14.52
C THR A 75 -5.85 7.16 13.16
N PHE A 76 -4.69 7.75 12.88
CA PHE A 76 -4.48 8.55 11.68
C PHE A 76 -4.32 7.70 10.42
N VAL A 77 -3.52 6.64 10.47
CA VAL A 77 -3.25 5.83 9.26
C VAL A 77 -4.52 5.17 8.73
N PRO A 78 -5.35 4.48 9.54
CA PRO A 78 -6.58 3.88 9.04
C PRO A 78 -7.56 4.91 8.51
N TRP A 79 -7.80 6.01 9.25
CA TRP A 79 -8.70 7.08 8.80
C TRP A 79 -8.27 7.64 7.44
N ARG A 80 -6.99 7.95 7.27
CA ARG A 80 -6.46 8.46 6.00
C ARG A 80 -6.53 7.41 4.88
N ALA A 81 -6.28 6.15 5.20
CA ALA A 81 -6.38 5.06 4.23
C ALA A 81 -7.83 4.92 3.71
N THR A 82 -8.83 5.03 4.59
CA THR A 82 -10.25 4.89 4.23
C THR A 82 -10.87 6.13 3.61
N ASP A 83 -10.36 7.32 3.94
CA ASP A 83 -10.93 8.58 3.45
C ASP A 83 -10.29 8.99 2.12
N LYS A 84 -9.00 9.34 2.13
CA LYS A 84 -8.32 9.87 0.94
C LYS A 84 -7.82 8.78 0.00
N TYR A 85 -7.34 7.67 0.55
CA TYR A 85 -6.68 6.63 -0.25
C TYR A 85 -7.62 5.47 -0.62
N HIS A 86 -8.92 5.60 -0.34
CA HIS A 86 -9.91 4.66 -0.81
C HIS A 86 -9.96 4.72 -2.34
N HIS A 87 -9.70 3.56 -2.96
CA HIS A 87 -9.47 3.45 -4.40
C HIS A 87 -8.50 4.49 -4.97
N TYR A 88 -7.40 4.76 -4.26
CA TYR A 88 -6.44 5.78 -4.67
C TYR A 88 -6.03 5.59 -6.14
N ARG A 89 -6.21 6.66 -6.93
CA ARG A 89 -5.97 6.69 -8.38
C ARG A 89 -6.74 5.62 -9.18
N GLY A 90 -7.89 5.20 -8.67
CA GLY A 90 -8.76 4.20 -9.30
C GLY A 90 -8.31 2.75 -9.05
N MET A 91 -7.33 2.51 -8.17
CA MET A 91 -6.89 1.15 -7.84
C MET A 91 -7.95 0.42 -7.01
N ARG A 92 -8.29 -0.82 -7.36
CA ARG A 92 -9.37 -1.57 -6.70
C ARG A 92 -8.87 -2.91 -6.11
N PRO A 93 -9.38 -3.33 -4.93
CA PRO A 93 -8.91 -4.54 -4.25
C PRO A 93 -9.63 -5.83 -4.70
N ASP A 94 -10.64 -5.72 -5.56
CA ASP A 94 -11.55 -6.79 -5.95
C ASP A 94 -10.88 -7.96 -6.69
N VAL A 95 -9.72 -7.75 -7.35
CA VAL A 95 -8.90 -8.85 -7.88
C VAL A 95 -8.46 -9.83 -6.79
N ARG A 96 -8.21 -9.36 -5.55
CA ARG A 96 -7.90 -10.21 -4.40
C ARG A 96 -9.11 -11.08 -3.99
N ASN A 97 -10.31 -10.50 -4.08
CA ASN A 97 -11.54 -11.23 -3.78
C ASN A 97 -11.76 -12.33 -4.82
N LEU A 98 -11.57 -12.03 -6.11
CA LEU A 98 -11.61 -13.04 -7.17
C LEU A 98 -10.57 -14.14 -6.97
N ALA A 99 -9.33 -13.78 -6.64
CA ALA A 99 -8.26 -14.75 -6.40
C ALA A 99 -8.61 -15.74 -5.27
N THR A 100 -9.28 -15.25 -4.23
CA THR A 100 -9.74 -16.06 -3.09
C THR A 100 -10.94 -16.92 -3.48
N GLN A 101 -11.96 -16.33 -4.10
CA GLN A 101 -13.21 -17.01 -4.48
C GLN A 101 -13.00 -18.10 -5.54
N LEU A 102 -12.12 -17.83 -6.50
CA LEU A 102 -11.83 -18.74 -7.61
C LEU A 102 -10.58 -19.59 -7.36
N SER A 103 -9.96 -19.46 -6.19
CA SER A 103 -8.77 -20.23 -5.78
C SER A 103 -7.68 -20.22 -6.86
N PHE A 104 -7.20 -19.02 -7.23
CA PHE A 104 -6.22 -18.88 -8.31
C PHE A 104 -4.95 -19.72 -8.10
N GLY A 105 -4.50 -19.91 -6.86
CA GLY A 105 -3.34 -20.75 -6.52
C GLY A 105 -2.10 -20.43 -7.35
N ARG A 106 -1.28 -21.44 -7.66
CA ARG A 106 -0.17 -21.36 -8.63
C ARG A 106 -0.64 -21.17 -10.07
N SER A 107 -1.13 -19.98 -10.41
CA SER A 107 -1.56 -19.63 -11.77
C SER A 107 -0.79 -18.44 -12.35
N LEU A 108 -0.95 -18.23 -13.65
CA LEU A 108 -0.65 -16.99 -14.33
C LEU A 108 -1.97 -16.25 -14.56
N VAL A 109 -2.07 -15.02 -14.07
CA VAL A 109 -3.26 -14.18 -14.21
C VAL A 109 -2.92 -13.03 -15.14
N LEU A 110 -3.45 -13.08 -16.36
CA LEU A 110 -3.31 -12.06 -17.37
C LEU A 110 -4.34 -10.95 -17.14
N ILE A 111 -3.86 -9.73 -16.95
CA ILE A 111 -4.70 -8.55 -16.73
C ILE A 111 -4.76 -7.73 -18.02
N GLU A 112 -5.95 -7.68 -18.62
CA GLU A 112 -6.25 -6.78 -19.73
C GLU A 112 -6.70 -5.41 -19.22
N GLY A 113 -6.30 -4.34 -19.90
CA GLY A 113 -6.65 -2.97 -19.52
C GLY A 113 -5.43 -2.06 -19.40
N LYS A 114 -5.58 -0.97 -18.65
CA LYS A 114 -4.52 0.03 -18.48
C LYS A 114 -3.45 -0.47 -17.51
N ARG A 115 -2.19 -0.09 -17.76
CA ARG A 115 -1.08 -0.34 -16.81
C ARG A 115 -1.41 0.16 -15.41
N HIS A 116 -2.05 1.33 -15.34
CA HIS A 116 -2.59 1.91 -14.13
C HIS A 116 -4.00 2.46 -14.45
N PRO A 117 -5.03 2.16 -13.64
CA PRO A 117 -4.95 1.47 -12.36
C PRO A 117 -4.97 -0.06 -12.43
N ASP A 118 -5.39 -0.66 -13.53
CA ASP A 118 -5.76 -2.09 -13.55
C ASP A 118 -4.58 -3.01 -13.19
N PHE A 119 -3.57 -3.12 -14.05
CA PHE A 119 -2.44 -4.01 -13.74
C PHE A 119 -1.75 -3.65 -12.42
N ALA A 120 -1.54 -2.35 -12.15
CA ALA A 120 -0.94 -1.89 -10.89
C ALA A 120 -1.70 -2.35 -9.64
N SER A 121 -3.03 -2.44 -9.69
CA SER A 121 -3.84 -2.92 -8.56
C SER A 121 -3.66 -4.42 -8.32
N ALA A 122 -3.54 -5.21 -9.38
CA ALA A 122 -3.29 -6.63 -9.30
C ALA A 122 -1.87 -6.92 -8.81
N ALA A 123 -0.87 -6.20 -9.35
CA ALA A 123 0.53 -6.37 -9.02
C ALA A 123 0.84 -6.11 -7.53
N ALA A 124 0.06 -5.27 -6.85
CA ALA A 124 0.17 -5.03 -5.40
C ALA A 124 -0.05 -6.31 -4.55
N TYR A 125 -0.66 -7.35 -5.13
CA TYR A 125 -0.89 -8.64 -4.47
C TYR A 125 0.07 -9.75 -4.93
N GLU A 126 1.10 -9.43 -5.72
CA GLU A 126 2.14 -10.41 -6.05
C GLU A 126 2.86 -10.88 -4.80
N THR A 127 3.05 -12.19 -4.70
CA THR A 127 3.87 -12.79 -3.64
C THR A 127 5.33 -12.78 -4.07
N PRO A 128 6.28 -12.42 -3.18
CA PRO A 128 7.70 -12.56 -3.48
C PRO A 128 8.07 -14.00 -3.84
N GLY A 129 8.67 -14.19 -5.02
CA GLY A 129 9.13 -15.49 -5.50
C GLY A 129 8.24 -16.09 -6.59
N LEU A 130 8.77 -16.13 -7.82
CA LEU A 130 8.08 -16.66 -9.01
C LEU A 130 7.73 -18.16 -8.94
N ALA A 131 8.34 -18.89 -8.00
CA ALA A 131 8.08 -20.31 -7.76
C ALA A 131 7.02 -20.57 -6.67
N ALA A 132 6.54 -19.53 -5.99
CA ALA A 132 5.53 -19.66 -4.94
C ALA A 132 4.22 -20.26 -5.48
N ASP A 133 3.50 -20.97 -4.61
CA ASP A 133 2.14 -21.46 -4.83
C ASP A 133 1.13 -20.30 -4.73
N ALA A 134 1.35 -19.28 -5.55
CA ALA A 134 0.61 -18.02 -5.56
C ALA A 134 0.47 -17.53 -7.00
N PRO A 135 -0.57 -16.71 -7.29
CA PRO A 135 -0.77 -16.17 -8.62
C PRO A 135 0.36 -15.22 -8.98
N VAL A 136 0.82 -15.31 -10.23
CA VAL A 136 1.68 -14.31 -10.86
C VAL A 136 0.78 -13.43 -11.73
N TYR A 137 0.85 -12.11 -11.55
CA TYR A 137 0.03 -11.18 -12.32
C TYR A 137 0.87 -10.60 -13.46
N ALA A 138 0.36 -10.69 -14.70
CA ALA A 138 1.06 -10.13 -15.85
C ALA A 138 0.15 -9.18 -16.63
N TRP A 139 0.72 -8.08 -17.11
CA TRP A 139 -0.01 -7.11 -17.91
C TRP A 139 -0.13 -7.59 -19.36
N ALA A 140 -1.33 -7.99 -19.77
CA ALA A 140 -1.64 -8.39 -21.13
C ALA A 140 -1.89 -7.16 -22.03
N ARG A 141 -0.86 -6.33 -22.23
CA ARG A 141 -0.97 -5.10 -23.04
C ARG A 141 -1.27 -5.35 -24.52
N SER A 142 -0.93 -6.55 -25.00
CA SER A 142 -1.22 -7.01 -26.36
C SER A 142 -1.27 -8.54 -26.39
N PRO A 143 -1.89 -9.15 -27.41
CA PRO A 143 -1.92 -10.60 -27.57
C PRO A 143 -0.52 -11.24 -27.61
N GLN A 144 0.46 -10.56 -28.18
CA GLN A 144 1.85 -11.04 -28.27
C GLN A 144 2.48 -11.15 -26.88
N ILE A 145 2.33 -10.11 -26.05
CA ILE A 145 2.85 -10.11 -24.67
C ILE A 145 2.12 -11.13 -23.79
N ALA A 146 0.82 -11.30 -23.99
CA ALA A 146 0.06 -12.35 -23.31
C ALA A 146 0.59 -13.75 -23.67
N ALA A 147 0.93 -14.00 -24.93
CA ALA A 147 1.52 -15.25 -25.39
C ALA A 147 2.94 -15.46 -24.84
N GLU A 148 3.79 -14.42 -24.87
CA GLU A 148 5.14 -14.45 -24.28
C GLU A 148 5.09 -14.73 -22.78
N ALA A 149 4.20 -14.06 -22.04
CA ALA A 149 4.01 -14.30 -20.62
C ALA A 149 3.55 -15.74 -20.36
N THR A 150 2.60 -16.25 -21.14
CA THR A 150 2.15 -17.64 -21.02
C THR A 150 3.30 -18.63 -21.27
N ALA A 151 4.13 -18.38 -22.28
CA ALA A 151 5.29 -19.21 -22.59
C ALA A 151 6.37 -19.16 -21.49
N ALA A 152 6.53 -18.03 -20.81
CA ALA A 152 7.48 -17.86 -19.71
C ALA A 152 7.08 -18.61 -18.42
N PHE A 153 5.81 -19.00 -18.29
CA PHE A 153 5.26 -19.70 -17.12
C PHE A 153 4.64 -21.04 -17.51
N PRO A 154 5.43 -21.98 -18.07
CA PRO A 154 4.91 -23.28 -18.48
C PRO A 154 4.32 -24.04 -17.28
N GLY A 155 3.19 -24.70 -17.50
CA GLY A 155 2.51 -25.50 -16.48
C GLY A 155 1.71 -24.72 -15.44
N ARG A 156 1.64 -23.39 -15.53
CA ARG A 156 0.70 -22.58 -14.73
C ARG A 156 -0.65 -22.48 -15.46
N PRO A 157 -1.78 -22.82 -14.81
CA PRO A 157 -3.11 -22.51 -15.34
C PRO A 157 -3.23 -21.02 -15.63
N VAL A 158 -3.82 -20.65 -16.77
CA VAL A 158 -3.91 -19.25 -17.20
C VAL A 158 -5.32 -18.72 -17.00
N TRP A 159 -5.44 -17.66 -16.19
CA TRP A 159 -6.65 -16.84 -16.08
C TRP A 159 -6.49 -15.58 -16.91
N VAL A 160 -7.57 -15.09 -17.51
CA VAL A 160 -7.59 -13.78 -18.16
C VAL A 160 -8.69 -12.93 -17.52
N LEU A 161 -8.33 -11.76 -17.04
CA LEU A 161 -9.22 -10.82 -16.40
C LEU A 161 -9.30 -9.52 -17.19
N ALA A 162 -10.53 -9.03 -17.41
CA ALA A 162 -10.78 -7.67 -17.84
C ALA A 162 -10.62 -6.72 -16.65
N GLY A 163 -9.77 -5.71 -16.79
CA GLY A 163 -9.59 -4.67 -15.79
C GLY A 163 -10.75 -3.67 -15.72
N PRO A 164 -10.91 -2.95 -14.59
CA PRO A 164 -11.92 -1.90 -14.41
C PRO A 164 -12.00 -0.86 -15.52
N SER A 165 -10.87 -0.50 -16.14
CA SER A 165 -10.89 0.47 -17.24
C SER A 165 -11.57 -0.02 -18.52
N ILE A 166 -11.73 -1.34 -18.67
CA ILE A 166 -12.48 -1.98 -19.77
C ILE A 166 -13.92 -2.22 -19.35
N THR A 167 -14.15 -2.77 -18.14
CA THR A 167 -15.48 -3.18 -17.69
C THR A 167 -16.35 -2.04 -17.21
N GLY A 168 -15.77 -0.88 -16.88
CA GLY A 168 -16.45 0.23 -16.22
C GLY A 168 -16.83 -0.05 -14.75
N ALA A 169 -16.47 -1.22 -14.22
CA ALA A 169 -16.85 -1.67 -12.89
C ALA A 169 -15.65 -2.29 -12.15
N GLY A 170 -15.77 -3.55 -11.74
CA GLY A 170 -14.68 -4.34 -11.16
C GLY A 170 -13.99 -5.24 -12.17
N TYR A 171 -13.03 -6.04 -11.70
CA TYR A 171 -12.43 -7.10 -12.50
C TYR A 171 -13.48 -8.14 -12.89
N GLN A 172 -13.39 -8.63 -14.12
CA GLN A 172 -14.24 -9.72 -14.62
C GLN A 172 -13.39 -10.80 -15.26
N VAL A 173 -13.75 -12.06 -15.04
CA VAL A 173 -13.07 -13.19 -15.68
C VAL A 173 -13.53 -13.30 -17.12
N ILE A 174 -12.60 -13.06 -18.06
CA ILE A 174 -12.83 -13.28 -19.49
C ILE A 174 -12.61 -14.75 -19.83
N ARG A 175 -11.55 -15.34 -19.27
CA ARG A 175 -11.15 -16.72 -19.55
C ARG A 175 -10.70 -17.42 -18.28
N ARG A 176 -11.26 -18.60 -18.05
CA ARG A 176 -10.82 -19.55 -17.02
C ARG A 176 -9.77 -20.49 -17.62
N PRO A 177 -8.89 -21.09 -16.81
CA PRO A 177 -8.04 -22.16 -17.28
C PRO A 177 -8.89 -23.26 -17.88
N GLU A 178 -8.46 -23.79 -19.02
CA GLU A 178 -9.05 -25.00 -19.56
C GLU A 178 -8.91 -26.10 -18.51
N ALA A 179 -10.00 -26.80 -18.21
CA ALA A 179 -9.94 -27.96 -17.34
C ALA A 179 -8.88 -28.91 -17.91
N PRO A 180 -7.98 -29.49 -17.09
CA PRO A 180 -7.01 -30.43 -17.62
C PRO A 180 -7.77 -31.48 -18.39
N HIS A 181 -7.49 -31.61 -19.69
CA HIS A 181 -8.03 -32.67 -20.52
C HIS A 181 -7.76 -33.97 -19.77
N ALA A 182 -8.80 -34.58 -19.20
CA ALA A 182 -8.74 -35.97 -18.80
C ALA A 182 -8.43 -36.71 -20.11
N SER A 183 -7.18 -37.13 -20.27
CA SER A 183 -6.80 -38.04 -21.32
C SER A 183 -7.63 -39.30 -21.11
N VAL A 184 -8.76 -39.38 -21.81
CA VAL A 184 -9.53 -40.60 -21.92
C VAL A 184 -8.58 -41.57 -22.63
N ASN A 185 -7.96 -42.46 -21.85
CA ASN A 185 -7.26 -43.61 -22.38
C ASN A 185 -8.30 -44.51 -23.06
N LEU A 186 -8.62 -44.21 -24.31
CA LEU A 186 -9.26 -45.13 -25.24
C LEU A 186 -8.19 -46.15 -25.67
N ASN A 187 -7.83 -47.05 -24.76
CA ASN A 187 -7.11 -48.30 -25.03
C ASN A 187 -7.20 -49.17 -23.77
N ARG A 188 -8.35 -49.80 -23.56
CA ARG A 188 -8.48 -51.10 -22.88
C ARG A 188 -9.73 -51.79 -23.38
#